data_AF-A0A7X9AC37-F1
#
_entry.id   AF-A0A7X9AC37-F1
#
_cell.length_a   1.000
_cell.length_b   1.000
_cell.length_c   1.000
_cell.angle_alpha   90.00
_cell.angle_beta   90.00
_cell.angle_gamma   90.00
#
_symmetry.space_group_name_H-M   'P 1'
#
loop_
_entity.id
_entity.type
_entity.pdbx_description
1 polymer ?
#
loop_
_entity_poly.entity_id
_entity_poly.type
_entity_poly.pdbx_seq_one_letter_code
_entity_poly.pdbx_strand_id
1 'polypeptide(L)'
;MGAIPYHGRVITHAPRAAFLPTSQEDLDIRRWQYIDIALISADAYVDHPSFAVALLGRLLEDAGYRVGIIAQPAYNTTHDFLIMGKPRLCAMISGGNIDSMVAHYTANKRRR
;
A
#
# COMPACT_ATOMS: atom_id res chain seq x y z
N MET A 1 -19.18 7.76 15.54
CA MET A 1 -18.60 8.49 16.68
C MET A 1 -17.73 7.50 17.44
N GLY A 2 -16.46 7.82 17.66
CA GLY A 2 -15.50 6.92 18.33
C GLY A 2 -14.07 7.13 17.85
N ALA A 3 -13.56 8.37 17.94
CA ALA A 3 -12.15 8.64 17.75
C ALA A 3 -11.41 8.24 19.03
N ILE A 4 -10.39 7.38 18.91
CA ILE A 4 -9.53 7.01 20.04
C ILE A 4 -8.34 7.99 20.00
N PRO A 5 -8.15 8.84 21.03
CA PRO A 5 -7.03 9.77 21.04
C PRO A 5 -5.71 9.01 21.16
N TYR A 6 -4.79 9.27 20.22
CA TYR A 6 -3.37 8.88 20.32
C TYR A 6 -2.53 10.15 20.12
N HIS A 7 -1.70 10.51 21.11
CA HIS A 7 -0.80 11.68 21.07
C HIS A 7 -1.44 13.03 20.66
N GLY A 8 -2.71 13.27 21.00
CA GLY A 8 -3.35 14.58 20.80
C GLY A 8 -3.66 14.95 19.34
N ARG A 9 -3.53 14.03 18.38
CA ARG A 9 -3.94 14.24 16.98
C ARG A 9 -5.30 13.60 16.71
N VAL A 10 -6.11 14.27 15.89
CA VAL A 10 -7.36 13.71 15.35
C VAL A 10 -6.97 12.71 14.25
N ILE A 11 -7.15 11.43 14.52
CA ILE A 11 -6.87 10.34 13.57
C ILE A 11 -7.99 10.32 12.52
N THR A 12 -7.64 10.50 11.25
CA THR A 12 -8.58 10.46 10.10
C THR A 12 -8.53 9.14 9.32
N HIS A 13 -7.68 8.21 9.76
CA HIS A 13 -7.43 6.92 9.12
C HIS A 13 -7.87 5.75 10.02
N ALA A 14 -7.93 4.54 9.43
CA ALA A 14 -8.33 3.34 10.14
C ALA A 14 -7.36 3.04 11.30
N PRO A 15 -7.82 2.35 12.38
CA PRO A 15 -6.94 1.96 13.48
C PRO A 15 -5.76 1.13 12.96
N ARG A 16 -4.59 1.27 13.57
CA ARG A 16 -3.32 0.65 13.14
C ARG A 16 -3.38 -0.88 12.99
N ALA A 17 -4.37 -1.53 13.60
CA ALA A 17 -4.63 -2.97 13.43
C ALA A 17 -5.23 -3.35 12.06
N ALA A 18 -5.81 -2.40 11.32
CA ALA A 18 -6.36 -2.62 9.99
C ALA A 18 -5.30 -2.35 8.93
N PHE A 19 -5.20 -3.21 7.91
CA PHE A 19 -4.31 -3.08 6.75
C PHE A 19 -4.46 -1.72 6.04
N LEU A 20 -3.46 -1.31 5.25
CA LEU A 20 -3.63 -0.21 4.30
C LEU A 20 -4.61 -0.62 3.19
N PRO A 21 -5.40 0.31 2.62
CA PRO A 21 -6.37 -0.01 1.58
C PRO A 21 -5.67 -0.53 0.32
N THR A 22 -6.23 -1.59 -0.26
CA THR A 22 -5.75 -2.17 -1.53
C THR A 22 -6.83 -2.22 -2.60
N SER A 23 -8.06 -1.79 -2.27
CA SER A 23 -9.25 -1.94 -3.10
C SER A 23 -10.19 -0.75 -2.97
N GLN A 24 -11.16 -0.63 -3.87
CA GLN A 24 -12.23 0.36 -3.74
C GLN A 24 -13.10 0.09 -2.50
N GLU A 25 -13.36 -1.18 -2.18
CA GLU A 25 -14.12 -1.57 -0.99
C GLU A 25 -13.45 -1.10 0.31
N ASP A 26 -12.13 -1.17 0.38
CA ASP A 26 -11.37 -0.62 1.49
C ASP A 26 -11.55 0.89 1.65
N LEU A 27 -11.61 1.63 0.54
CA LEU A 27 -11.86 3.06 0.55
C LEU A 27 -13.28 3.35 1.04
N ASP A 28 -14.26 2.57 0.60
CA ASP A 28 -15.66 2.72 0.99
C ASP A 28 -15.85 2.47 2.51
N ILE A 29 -15.21 1.43 3.05
CA ILE A 29 -15.19 1.14 4.50
C ILE A 29 -14.58 2.32 5.29
N ARG A 30 -13.51 2.93 4.74
CA ARG A 30 -12.85 4.11 5.32
C ARG A 30 -13.58 5.43 5.03
N ARG A 31 -14.63 5.40 4.19
CA ARG A 31 -15.35 6.57 3.66
C ARG A 31 -14.42 7.56 2.96
N TRP A 32 -13.43 7.03 2.24
CA TRP A 32 -12.50 7.81 1.43
C TRP A 32 -12.98 7.85 -0.02
N GLN A 33 -13.04 9.05 -0.59
CA GLN A 33 -13.38 9.21 -2.01
C GLN A 33 -12.15 9.17 -2.94
N TYR A 34 -10.96 9.29 -2.36
CA TYR A 34 -9.70 9.32 -3.08
C TYR A 34 -8.54 8.96 -2.14
N ILE A 35 -7.45 8.47 -2.73
CA ILE A 35 -6.13 8.38 -2.09
C ILE A 35 -5.28 9.59 -2.48
N ASP A 36 -4.40 10.01 -1.57
CA ASP A 36 -3.37 11.01 -1.86
C ASP A 36 -2.19 10.37 -2.58
N ILE A 37 -1.79 9.18 -2.13
CA ILE A 37 -0.58 8.49 -2.57
C ILE A 37 -0.91 7.03 -2.91
N ALA A 38 -0.50 6.59 -4.09
CA ALA A 38 -0.51 5.18 -4.48
C ALA A 38 0.90 4.61 -4.34
N LEU A 39 1.09 3.62 -3.46
CA LEU A 39 2.33 2.87 -3.36
C LEU A 39 2.21 1.58 -4.16
N ILE A 40 2.96 1.49 -5.25
CA ILE A 40 2.98 0.34 -6.15
C ILE A 40 4.20 -0.51 -5.81
N SER A 41 3.99 -1.81 -5.59
CA SER A 41 5.06 -2.76 -5.27
C SER A 41 5.05 -3.96 -6.21
N ALA A 42 6.23 -4.43 -6.62
CA ALA A 42 6.37 -5.71 -7.33
C ALA A 42 6.33 -6.94 -6.39
N ASP A 43 6.32 -6.71 -5.07
CA ASP A 43 6.12 -7.75 -4.06
C ASP A 43 4.67 -7.79 -3.55
N ALA A 44 4.29 -8.92 -2.95
CA ALA A 44 3.05 -9.03 -2.22
C ALA A 44 3.02 -8.04 -1.04
N TYR A 45 1.84 -7.46 -0.77
CA TYR A 45 1.68 -6.60 0.38
C TYR A 45 1.67 -7.42 1.67
N VAL A 46 2.73 -7.28 2.46
CA VAL A 46 2.83 -7.78 3.83
C VAL A 46 2.96 -6.58 4.75
N ASP A 47 1.98 -6.37 5.62
CA ASP A 47 1.94 -5.24 6.54
C ASP A 47 2.86 -5.46 7.74
N HIS A 48 4.17 -5.42 7.48
CA HIS A 48 5.21 -5.68 8.47
C HIS A 48 6.33 -4.64 8.35
N PRO A 49 6.93 -4.15 9.45
CA PRO A 49 7.97 -3.11 9.41
C PRO A 49 9.23 -3.48 8.62
N SER A 50 9.49 -4.78 8.40
CA SER A 50 10.57 -5.25 7.52
C SER A 50 10.28 -5.07 6.02
N PHE A 51 9.07 -4.64 5.66
CA PHE A 51 8.67 -4.34 4.28
C PHE A 51 8.67 -2.83 4.09
N ALA A 52 9.61 -2.34 3.27
CA ALA A 52 9.85 -0.90 3.12
C ALA A 52 8.59 -0.15 2.67
N VAL A 53 7.81 -0.74 1.75
CA VAL A 53 6.55 -0.17 1.27
C VAL A 53 5.51 -0.07 2.40
N ALA A 54 5.38 -1.11 3.24
CA ALA A 54 4.45 -1.10 4.37
C ALA A 54 4.88 -0.08 5.43
N LEU A 55 6.17 -0.06 5.78
CA LEU A 55 6.74 0.91 6.72
C LEU A 55 6.50 2.35 6.25
N LEU A 56 6.81 2.65 4.99
CA LEU A 56 6.59 3.97 4.41
C LEU A 56 5.11 4.34 4.36
N GLY A 57 4.24 3.40 3.99
CA GLY A 57 2.79 3.61 3.96
C GLY A 57 2.24 3.98 5.34
N ARG A 58 2.68 3.29 6.40
CA ARG A 58 2.30 3.61 7.79
C ARG A 58 2.85 4.94 8.27
N LEU A 59 4.08 5.29 7.87
CA LEU A 59 4.67 6.60 8.19
C LEU A 59 3.87 7.74 7.54
N LEU A 60 3.48 7.59 6.28
CA LEU A 60 2.67 8.56 5.56
C LEU A 60 1.23 8.64 6.10
N GLU A 61 0.64 7.51 6.48
CA GLU A 61 -0.67 7.47 7.13
C GLU A 61 -0.65 8.21 8.48
N ASP A 62 0.38 8.00 9.31
CA ASP A 62 0.58 8.73 10.59
C ASP A 62 0.79 10.24 10.40
N ALA A 63 1.36 10.63 9.25
CA ALA A 63 1.46 12.03 8.83
C ALA A 63 0.13 12.62 8.30
N GLY A 64 -0.93 11.80 8.20
CA GLY A 64 -2.28 12.22 7.83
C GLY A 64 -2.63 12.06 6.34
N TYR A 65 -1.79 11.37 5.56
CA TYR A 65 -2.07 11.12 4.14
C TYR A 65 -2.97 9.89 3.95
N ARG A 66 -3.80 9.91 2.91
CA ARG A 66 -4.56 8.74 2.46
C ARG A 66 -3.70 7.91 1.53
N VAL A 67 -3.20 6.78 2.02
CA VAL A 67 -2.27 5.93 1.27
C VAL A 67 -2.95 4.65 0.84
N GLY A 68 -2.83 4.27 -0.43
CA GLY A 68 -3.23 2.96 -0.94
C GLY A 68 -2.05 2.13 -1.41
N ILE A 69 -2.13 0.80 -1.26
CA ILE A 69 -1.13 -0.15 -1.75
C ILE A 69 -1.66 -0.87 -2.99
N ILE A 70 -0.86 -0.90 -4.06
CA ILE A 70 -1.12 -1.69 -5.27
C ILE A 70 0.02 -2.71 -5.37
N ALA A 71 -0.26 -3.94 -4.94
CA ALA A 71 0.72 -5.01 -4.92
C ALA A 71 0.61 -5.88 -6.18
N GLN A 72 1.76 -6.12 -6.81
CA GLN A 72 1.91 -6.98 -7.99
C GLN A 72 0.88 -6.71 -9.11
N PRO A 73 0.70 -5.45 -9.55
CA PRO A 73 -0.28 -5.15 -10.58
C PRO A 73 0.05 -5.85 -11.90
N ALA A 74 -0.99 -6.29 -12.61
CA ALA A 74 -0.89 -6.79 -13.96
C ALA A 74 -0.36 -5.69 -14.90
N TYR A 75 0.91 -5.81 -15.32
CA TYR A 75 1.60 -4.80 -16.11
C TYR A 75 1.04 -4.59 -17.53
N ASN A 76 0.24 -5.54 -18.00
CA ASN A 76 -0.35 -5.54 -19.35
C ASN A 76 -1.68 -4.78 -19.43
N THR A 77 -2.22 -4.31 -18.30
CA THR A 77 -3.45 -3.52 -18.26
C THR A 77 -3.33 -2.37 -17.28
N THR A 78 -4.21 -1.38 -17.40
CA THR A 78 -4.29 -0.26 -16.46
C THR A 78 -5.24 -0.52 -15.29
N HIS A 79 -5.93 -1.67 -15.26
CA HIS A 79 -7.00 -1.94 -14.32
C HIS A 79 -6.53 -1.85 -12.87
N ASP A 80 -5.48 -2.61 -12.52
CA ASP A 80 -4.95 -2.66 -11.16
C ASP A 80 -4.38 -1.31 -10.71
N PHE A 81 -3.76 -0.57 -11.64
CA PHE A 81 -3.23 0.77 -11.36
C PHE A 81 -4.32 1.80 -11.05
N LEU A 82 -5.55 1.55 -11.50
CA LEU A 82 -6.68 2.47 -11.38
C LEU A 82 -7.75 1.97 -10.41
N ILE A 83 -7.54 0.83 -9.72
CA ILE A 83 -8.54 0.19 -8.85
C ILE A 83 -9.02 1.10 -7.70
N MET A 84 -8.18 2.04 -7.26
CA MET A 84 -8.48 3.03 -6.22
C MET A 84 -8.61 4.46 -6.78
N GLY A 85 -8.72 4.59 -8.10
CA GLY A 85 -8.75 5.87 -8.81
C GLY A 85 -7.38 6.55 -8.91
N LYS A 86 -7.38 7.78 -9.45
CA LYS A 86 -6.17 8.59 -9.61
C LYS A 86 -5.73 9.17 -8.25
N PRO A 87 -4.47 8.95 -7.80
CA PRO A 87 -3.98 9.57 -6.58
C PRO A 87 -3.91 11.10 -6.73
N ARG A 88 -4.24 11.82 -5.65
CA ARG A 88 -4.27 13.29 -5.66
C ARG A 88 -2.88 13.92 -5.75
N LEU A 89 -1.86 13.28 -5.16
CA LEU A 89 -0.51 13.83 -5.07
C LEU A 89 0.47 13.08 -5.97
N CYS A 90 0.67 11.78 -5.76
CA CYS A 90 1.64 11.00 -6.53
C CYS A 90 1.41 9.50 -6.50
N ALA A 91 2.09 8.80 -7.42
CA ALA A 91 2.31 7.36 -7.35
C ALA A 91 3.80 7.10 -7.10
N MET A 92 4.12 6.20 -6.18
CA MET A 92 5.50 5.80 -5.85
C MET A 92 5.65 4.31 -6.16
N ILE A 93 6.69 3.95 -6.90
CA ILE A 93 6.90 2.58 -7.39
C ILE A 93 8.14 2.00 -6.74
N SER A 94 8.04 0.76 -6.26
CA SER A 94 9.16 -0.01 -5.71
C SER A 94 9.22 -1.40 -6.33
N GLY A 95 10.43 -1.88 -6.61
CA GLY A 95 10.71 -3.24 -7.06
C GLY A 95 10.47 -4.32 -5.99
N GLY A 96 10.09 -3.94 -4.78
CA GLY A 96 9.93 -4.87 -3.66
C GLY A 96 11.19 -5.04 -2.81
N ASN A 97 11.07 -5.87 -1.79
CA ASN A 97 12.15 -6.34 -0.94
C ASN A 97 12.96 -7.48 -1.56
N ILE A 98 12.34 -8.28 -2.44
CA ILE A 98 12.96 -9.47 -3.01
C ILE A 98 13.60 -9.13 -4.36
N ASP A 99 14.86 -9.52 -4.53
CA ASP A 99 15.53 -9.41 -5.83
C ASP A 99 14.90 -10.36 -6.86
N SER A 100 14.74 -9.88 -8.09
CA SER A 100 14.13 -10.63 -9.20
C SER A 100 14.78 -12.00 -9.47
N MET A 101 16.09 -12.13 -9.24
CA MET A 101 16.81 -13.40 -9.37
C MET A 101 16.33 -14.40 -8.33
N VAL A 102 16.11 -13.97 -7.09
CA VAL A 102 15.61 -14.84 -6.00
C VAL A 102 14.12 -15.14 -6.17
N ALA A 103 13.34 -14.20 -6.72
CA ALA A 103 11.92 -14.39 -6.98
C ALA A 103 11.66 -15.44 -8.08
N HIS A 104 12.46 -15.42 -9.15
CA HIS A 104 12.25 -16.30 -10.31
C HIS A 104 13.16 -17.52 -10.36
N TYR A 105 14.27 -17.54 -9.60
CA TYR A 105 15.25 -18.61 -9.66
C TYR A 105 15.58 -19.16 -8.27
N THR A 106 15.71 -20.48 -8.21
CA THR A 106 16.31 -21.18 -7.07
C THR A 106 17.81 -20.85 -6.96
N ALA A 107 18.43 -21.12 -5.81
CA ALA A 107 19.87 -20.93 -5.61
C ALA A 107 20.74 -21.64 -6.67
N ASN A 108 20.22 -22.71 -7.28
CA ASN A 108 20.86 -23.44 -8.40
C ASN A 108 20.46 -22.90 -9.79
N LYS A 109 19.97 -21.65 -9.89
CA LYS A 109 19.54 -20.98 -11.14
C LYS A 109 18.45 -21.72 -11.93
N ARG A 110 17.66 -22.59 -11.30
CA ARG A 110 16.46 -23.18 -11.92
C ARG A 110 15.27 -22.26 -11.72
N ARG A 111 14.47 -22.06 -12.77
CA ARG A 111 13.25 -21.26 -12.70
C ARG A 111 12.28 -21.87 -11.68
N ARG A 112 11.70 -21.04 -10.82
CA ARG A 112 10.67 -21.42 -9.85
C ARG A 112 9.28 -21.38 -10.48
#